data_AF-K8XL22-F1
#
_entry.id   AF-K8XL22-F1
#
_cell.length_a   1.000
_cell.length_b   1.000
_cell.length_c   1.000
_cell.angle_alpha   90.00
_cell.angle_beta   90.00
_cell.angle_gamma   90.00
#
_symmetry.space_group_name_H-M   'P 1'
#
loop_
_entity.id
_entity.type
_entity.pdbx_description
1 polymer ?
#
loop_
_entity_poly.entity_id
_entity_poly.type
_entity_poly.pdbx_seq_one_letter_code
_entity_poly.pdbx_strand_id
1 'polypeptide(L)'
;QPEPGQSRTHGEVTVGQLVREAYPDACRLIGFTTFEGSVTAASQWGGPAERKEVRPALPGSVEELFHELGEPSFLVRTDEGNAAARTLRAARLQRAIGVIYRPETERQSHYFHTRISDQFDAVIHIDTTRAVEPLERTSLWVEGETPETYPSAF
;
A
#
# COMPACT_ATOMS: atom_id res chain seq x y z
N GLN A 1 22.55 -24.09 6.91
CA GLN A 1 21.11 -24.08 7.26
C GLN A 1 20.58 -22.69 6.96
N PRO A 2 19.47 -22.51 6.21
CA PRO A 2 18.88 -21.19 6.10
C PRO A 2 17.93 -20.92 7.28
N GLU A 3 18.02 -19.71 7.82
CA GLU A 3 17.26 -19.17 8.97
C GLU A 3 15.75 -18.98 8.65
N PRO A 4 14.84 -19.21 9.62
CA PRO A 4 13.40 -19.07 9.42
C PRO A 4 12.94 -17.63 9.68
N GLY A 5 12.62 -16.87 8.62
CA GLY A 5 12.13 -15.51 8.82
C GLY A 5 11.63 -14.72 7.61
N GLN A 6 11.44 -15.33 6.44
CA GLN A 6 10.84 -14.64 5.28
C GLN A 6 9.44 -15.17 5.01
N SER A 7 8.50 -14.27 4.76
CA SER A 7 7.17 -14.58 4.20
C SER A 7 7.36 -15.09 2.77
N ARG A 8 7.83 -16.34 2.65
CA ARG A 8 7.95 -17.11 1.41
C ARG A 8 6.64 -17.85 1.19
N THR A 9 5.56 -17.14 0.92
CA THR A 9 4.28 -17.85 0.77
C THR A 9 4.15 -18.53 -0.60
N HIS A 10 4.94 -18.15 -1.63
CA HIS A 10 4.92 -18.86 -2.93
C HIS A 10 6.22 -18.80 -3.76
N GLY A 11 7.40 -18.58 -3.18
CA GLY A 11 8.66 -18.58 -3.95
C GLY A 11 8.79 -17.48 -5.02
N GLU A 12 7.86 -16.53 -5.04
CA GLU A 12 7.87 -15.37 -5.93
C GLU A 12 8.91 -14.36 -5.43
N VAL A 13 9.73 -13.86 -6.35
CA VAL A 13 10.80 -12.91 -6.07
C VAL A 13 10.41 -11.57 -6.69
N THR A 14 10.51 -10.48 -5.92
CA THR A 14 10.23 -9.15 -6.44
C THR A 14 11.46 -8.57 -7.15
N VAL A 15 11.24 -7.68 -8.11
CA VAL A 15 12.35 -6.94 -8.76
C VAL A 15 13.19 -6.19 -7.73
N GLY A 16 12.56 -5.59 -6.72
CA GLY A 16 13.27 -4.90 -5.64
C GLY A 16 14.22 -5.81 -4.86
N GLN A 17 13.80 -7.05 -4.59
CA GLN A 17 14.66 -8.04 -3.96
C GLN A 17 15.86 -8.39 -4.85
N LEU A 18 15.63 -8.67 -6.13
CA LEU A 18 16.71 -9.00 -7.08
C LEU A 18 17.72 -7.84 -7.21
N VAL A 19 17.23 -6.60 -7.26
CA VAL A 19 18.10 -5.41 -7.33
C VAL A 19 18.93 -5.26 -6.04
N ARG A 20 18.32 -5.48 -4.86
CA ARG A 20 19.05 -5.42 -3.59
C ARG A 20 20.10 -6.53 -3.47
N GLU A 21 19.80 -7.73 -3.96
CA GLU A 21 20.76 -8.85 -4.00
C GLU A 21 21.94 -8.56 -4.94
N ALA A 22 21.69 -7.93 -6.09
CA ALA A 22 22.73 -7.58 -7.06
C ALA A 22 23.54 -6.33 -6.68
N TYR A 23 22.93 -5.36 -6.01
CA TYR A 23 23.50 -4.03 -5.75
C TYR A 23 23.21 -3.53 -4.31
N PRO A 24 23.68 -4.22 -3.27
CA PRO A 24 23.29 -3.95 -1.88
C PRO A 24 23.58 -2.51 -1.43
N ASP A 25 24.74 -1.96 -1.80
CA ASP A 25 25.13 -0.61 -1.39
C ASP A 25 24.59 0.50 -2.32
N ALA A 26 24.12 0.13 -3.51
CA ALA A 26 23.65 1.05 -4.55
C ALA A 26 22.13 0.94 -4.82
N CYS A 27 21.39 0.35 -3.88
CA CYS A 27 19.93 0.23 -3.93
C CYS A 27 19.32 0.74 -2.63
N ARG A 28 18.16 1.41 -2.72
CA ARG A 28 17.28 1.66 -1.59
C ARG A 28 15.85 1.32 -2.00
N LEU A 29 15.12 0.59 -1.14
CA LEU A 29 13.72 0.26 -1.34
C LEU A 29 12.88 1.15 -0.42
N ILE A 30 12.04 1.98 -1.02
CA ILE A 30 11.15 2.90 -0.32
C ILE A 30 9.71 2.44 -0.52
N GLY A 31 9.03 2.12 0.58
CA GLY A 31 7.64 1.69 0.58
C GLY A 31 6.67 2.87 0.67
N PHE A 32 5.45 2.68 0.18
CA PHE A 32 4.34 3.60 0.38
C PHE A 32 3.20 2.88 1.08
N THR A 33 2.54 3.58 1.99
CA THR A 33 1.38 3.07 2.74
C THR A 33 0.30 4.14 2.82
N THR A 34 -0.96 3.72 2.92
CA THR A 34 -2.11 4.60 3.10
C THR A 34 -3.19 3.90 3.91
N PHE A 35 -3.89 4.66 4.74
CA PHE A 35 -4.97 4.13 5.57
C PHE A 35 -6.27 4.00 4.76
N GLU A 36 -6.64 5.07 4.04
CA GLU A 36 -7.88 5.15 3.26
C GLU A 36 -7.77 6.12 2.06
N GLY A 37 -8.89 6.34 1.38
CA GLY A 37 -9.01 7.32 0.30
C GLY A 37 -9.40 6.67 -1.02
N SER A 38 -8.73 7.03 -2.12
CA SER A 38 -9.02 6.44 -3.44
C SER A 38 -7.77 6.15 -4.25
N VAL A 39 -7.88 5.17 -5.14
CA VAL A 39 -6.83 4.74 -6.08
C VAL A 39 -7.40 4.58 -7.48
N THR A 40 -6.53 4.60 -8.49
CA THR A 40 -6.88 4.18 -9.84
C THR A 40 -6.37 2.77 -10.06
N ALA A 41 -7.27 1.80 -10.21
CA ALA A 41 -6.93 0.39 -10.39
C ALA A 41 -8.06 -0.35 -11.13
N ALA A 42 -7.74 -1.45 -11.81
CA ALA A 42 -8.71 -2.28 -12.50
C ALA A 42 -9.29 -3.37 -11.58
N SER A 43 -10.46 -3.91 -11.93
CA SER A 43 -11.01 -5.10 -11.27
C SER A 43 -10.31 -6.42 -11.66
N GLN A 44 -9.64 -6.42 -12.82
CA GLN A 44 -8.93 -7.58 -13.38
C GLN A 44 -7.81 -7.15 -14.31
N TRP A 45 -6.89 -8.08 -14.60
CA TRP A 45 -5.80 -7.85 -15.55
C TRP A 45 -6.34 -7.48 -16.93
N GLY A 46 -5.78 -6.41 -17.52
CA GLY A 46 -6.22 -5.87 -18.81
C GLY A 46 -7.60 -5.20 -18.79
N GLY A 47 -8.22 -5.07 -17.61
CA GLY A 47 -9.47 -4.33 -17.43
C GLY A 47 -9.28 -2.81 -17.52
N PRO A 48 -10.39 -2.06 -17.61
CA PRO A 48 -10.34 -0.60 -17.62
C PRO A 48 -9.79 -0.06 -16.29
N ALA A 49 -9.15 1.11 -16.36
CA ALA A 49 -8.78 1.86 -15.17
C ALA A 49 -10.04 2.46 -14.52
N GLU A 50 -10.29 2.12 -13.26
CA GLU A 50 -11.44 2.58 -12.48
C GLU A 50 -10.91 3.40 -11.29
N ARG A 51 -11.64 4.44 -10.90
CA ARG A 51 -11.43 5.08 -9.60
C ARG A 51 -12.11 4.22 -8.54
N LYS A 52 -11.36 3.77 -7.55
CA LYS A 52 -11.83 2.85 -6.50
C LYS A 52 -11.54 3.41 -5.13
N GLU A 53 -12.53 3.31 -4.24
CA GLU A 53 -12.41 3.68 -2.83
C GLU A 53 -11.57 2.65 -2.08
N VAL A 54 -10.49 3.12 -1.44
CA VAL A 54 -9.66 2.35 -0.53
C VAL A 54 -10.34 2.31 0.82
N ARG A 55 -10.74 1.11 1.25
CA ARG A 55 -11.35 0.90 2.56
C ARG A 55 -10.40 1.32 3.68
N PRO A 56 -10.88 1.78 4.85
CA PRO A 56 -10.03 1.95 6.02
C PRO A 56 -9.18 0.71 6.28
N ALA A 57 -7.94 0.91 6.73
CA ALA A 57 -7.02 -0.20 6.93
C ALA A 57 -7.53 -1.17 8.00
N LEU A 58 -7.15 -2.43 7.88
CA LEU A 58 -7.61 -3.46 8.81
C LEU A 58 -6.92 -3.34 10.18
N PRO A 59 -7.61 -3.72 11.26
CA PRO A 59 -6.99 -3.81 12.56
C PRO A 59 -5.77 -4.73 12.61
N GLY A 60 -4.71 -4.28 13.29
CA GLY A 60 -3.42 -4.96 13.38
C GLY A 60 -2.54 -4.80 12.14
N SER A 61 -2.90 -3.91 11.22
CA SER A 61 -2.09 -3.58 10.04
C SER A 61 -1.04 -2.51 10.33
N VAL A 62 -0.02 -2.42 9.48
CA VAL A 62 0.97 -1.33 9.55
C VAL A 62 0.30 0.01 9.23
N GLU A 63 -0.65 0.00 8.31
CA GLU A 63 -1.42 1.17 7.91
C GLU A 63 -2.26 1.71 9.06
N GLU A 64 -2.92 0.85 9.85
CA GLU A 64 -3.63 1.28 11.08
C GLU A 64 -2.64 1.84 12.12
N LEU A 65 -1.52 1.16 12.37
CA LEU A 65 -0.49 1.64 13.30
C LEU A 65 0.00 3.05 12.94
N PHE A 66 0.12 3.33 11.64
CA PHE A 66 0.54 4.64 11.15
C PHE A 66 -0.56 5.69 11.24
N HIS A 67 -1.81 5.32 10.96
CA HIS A 67 -2.98 6.18 11.14
C HIS A 67 -3.13 6.64 12.60
N GLU A 68 -2.89 5.75 13.57
CA GLU A 68 -2.98 6.07 15.01
C GLU A 68 -2.00 7.17 15.47
N LEU A 69 -0.96 7.48 14.68
CA LEU A 69 -0.05 8.59 14.97
C LEU A 69 -0.72 9.96 14.78
N GLY A 70 -1.80 10.03 14.00
CA GLY A 70 -2.56 11.26 13.75
C GLY A 70 -1.85 12.26 12.82
N GLU A 71 -0.73 11.87 12.21
CA GLU A 71 0.01 12.71 11.27
C GLU A 71 -0.41 12.41 9.83
N PRO A 72 -0.82 13.42 9.03
CA PRO A 72 -1.40 13.19 7.70
C PRO A 72 -0.41 12.59 6.70
N SER A 73 0.89 12.86 6.90
CA SER A 73 1.94 12.24 6.11
C SER A 73 3.28 12.30 6.83
N PHE A 74 4.07 11.24 6.73
CA PHE A 74 5.41 11.21 7.29
C PHE A 74 6.30 10.18 6.57
N LEU A 75 7.60 10.28 6.83
CA LEU A 75 8.58 9.27 6.44
C LEU A 75 9.16 8.63 7.70
N VAL A 76 9.21 7.30 7.73
CA VAL A 76 9.89 6.54 8.76
C VAL A 76 11.01 5.72 8.15
N ARG A 77 12.22 5.89 8.69
CA ARG A 77 13.36 5.04 8.35
C ARG A 77 13.30 3.74 9.12
N THR A 78 13.51 2.63 8.42
CA THR A 78 13.46 1.26 8.95
C THR A 78 14.83 0.59 8.95
N ASP A 79 15.81 1.19 8.28
CA ASP A 79 17.20 0.74 8.18
C ASP A 79 18.08 1.18 9.36
N GLU A 80 17.74 2.29 10.02
CA GLU A 80 18.41 2.74 11.22
C GLU A 80 17.83 2.01 12.43
N GLY A 81 18.65 1.29 13.20
CA GLY A 81 18.22 0.48 14.36
C GLY A 81 17.57 1.25 15.54
N ASN A 82 16.94 2.39 15.29
CA ASN A 82 16.15 3.22 16.18
C ASN A 82 14.87 2.49 16.69
N ALA A 83 14.13 3.15 17.58
CA ALA A 83 12.94 2.56 18.20
C ALA A 83 11.84 2.23 17.18
N ALA A 84 11.60 3.10 16.20
CA ALA A 84 10.58 2.89 15.17
C ALA A 84 10.91 1.66 14.31
N ALA A 85 12.14 1.56 13.82
CA ALA A 85 12.61 0.41 13.05
C ALA A 85 12.46 -0.91 13.81
N ARG A 86 12.74 -0.92 15.12
CA ARG A 86 12.53 -2.11 15.97
C ARG A 86 11.05 -2.46 16.12
N THR A 87 10.18 -1.49 16.35
CA THR A 87 8.72 -1.70 16.42
C THR A 87 8.18 -2.30 15.11
N LEU A 88 8.72 -1.84 13.97
CA LEU A 88 8.33 -2.25 12.62
C LEU A 88 8.90 -3.61 12.17
N ARG A 89 9.73 -4.27 12.99
CA ARG A 89 10.17 -5.67 12.78
C ARG A 89 9.13 -6.69 13.22
N ALA A 90 8.16 -6.32 14.04
CA ALA A 90 7.09 -7.24 14.41
C ALA A 90 6.20 -7.50 13.19
N ALA A 91 5.88 -8.77 12.96
CA ALA A 91 5.04 -9.19 11.85
C ALA A 91 3.62 -8.61 12.01
N ARG A 92 3.16 -7.89 10.98
CA ARG A 92 1.83 -7.27 10.92
C ARG A 92 1.20 -7.52 9.56
N LEU A 93 -0.10 -7.28 9.47
CA LEU A 93 -0.75 -7.17 8.18
C LEU A 93 -0.20 -5.95 7.43
N GLN A 94 0.03 -6.09 6.13
CA GLN A 94 0.33 -4.99 5.23
C GLN A 94 -0.59 -5.10 4.02
N ARG A 95 -1.14 -3.95 3.61
CA ARG A 95 -1.95 -3.82 2.40
C ARG A 95 -1.05 -3.67 1.17
N ALA A 96 -1.35 -4.39 0.11
CA ALA A 96 -0.70 -4.29 -1.19
C ALA A 96 -1.74 -4.10 -2.29
N ILE A 97 -1.88 -2.85 -2.75
CA ILE A 97 -2.69 -2.48 -3.90
C ILE A 97 -1.75 -2.20 -5.07
N GLY A 98 -1.94 -2.94 -6.17
CA GLY A 98 -1.22 -2.73 -7.43
C GLY A 98 -2.15 -2.15 -8.49
N VAL A 99 -1.91 -2.54 -9.74
CA VAL A 99 -2.79 -2.17 -10.87
C VAL A 99 -4.18 -2.84 -10.80
N ILE A 100 -4.36 -3.79 -9.89
CA ILE A 100 -5.65 -4.43 -9.60
C ILE A 100 -6.03 -4.16 -8.16
N TYR A 101 -7.30 -3.82 -7.93
CA TYR A 101 -7.86 -3.67 -6.60
C TYR A 101 -9.29 -4.21 -6.50
N ARG A 102 -9.52 -5.08 -5.51
CA ARG A 102 -10.81 -5.74 -5.23
C ARG A 102 -11.24 -5.51 -3.77
N PRO A 103 -11.93 -4.40 -3.46
CA PRO A 103 -12.39 -4.06 -2.11
C PRO A 103 -13.22 -5.18 -1.44
N GLU A 104 -13.94 -5.95 -2.23
CA GLU A 104 -14.88 -7.00 -1.79
C GLU A 104 -14.15 -8.19 -1.17
N THR A 105 -12.91 -8.43 -1.59
CA THR A 105 -12.07 -9.57 -1.14
C THR A 105 -10.75 -9.10 -0.54
N GLU A 106 -10.68 -7.84 -0.12
CA GLU A 106 -9.42 -7.15 0.21
C GLU A 106 -8.58 -7.91 1.23
N ARG A 107 -9.20 -8.44 2.30
CA ARG A 107 -8.48 -9.22 3.32
C ARG A 107 -7.75 -10.42 2.73
N GLN A 108 -8.35 -11.09 1.76
CA GLN A 108 -7.83 -12.31 1.16
C GLN A 108 -6.86 -12.02 0.00
N SER A 109 -7.12 -10.97 -0.79
CA SER A 109 -6.38 -10.69 -2.02
C SER A 109 -5.30 -9.62 -1.90
N HIS A 110 -5.40 -8.73 -0.92
CA HIS A 110 -4.55 -7.54 -0.80
C HIS A 110 -3.86 -7.39 0.55
N TYR A 111 -4.05 -8.32 1.49
CA TYR A 111 -3.38 -8.28 2.79
C TYR A 111 -2.48 -9.49 3.03
N PHE A 112 -1.24 -9.21 3.41
CA PHE A 112 -0.23 -10.22 3.69
C PHE A 112 0.46 -9.95 5.02
N HIS A 113 0.90 -11.01 5.69
CA HIS A 113 1.74 -10.84 6.87
C HIS A 113 3.17 -10.56 6.45
N THR A 114 3.75 -9.54 7.05
CA THR A 114 5.11 -9.14 6.74
C THR A 114 5.76 -8.34 7.87
N ARG A 115 7.08 -8.21 7.78
CA ARG A 115 7.91 -7.37 8.63
C ARG A 115 8.39 -6.23 7.77
N ILE A 116 7.81 -5.05 7.92
CA ILE A 116 8.04 -3.95 6.97
C ILE A 116 9.51 -3.49 6.97
N SER A 117 10.19 -3.56 8.13
CA SER A 117 11.62 -3.29 8.23
C SER A 117 12.53 -4.29 7.52
N ASP A 118 12.03 -5.47 7.18
CA ASP A 118 12.80 -6.45 6.40
C ASP A 118 12.60 -6.24 4.89
N GLN A 119 11.56 -5.49 4.49
CA GLN A 119 11.26 -5.19 3.09
C GLN A 119 11.85 -3.87 2.63
N PHE A 120 11.68 -2.81 3.40
CA PHE A 120 12.02 -1.44 2.98
C PHE A 120 13.10 -0.84 3.87
N ASP A 121 13.87 0.11 3.31
CA ASP A 121 14.83 0.95 4.04
C ASP A 121 14.14 2.16 4.67
N ALA A 122 13.05 2.62 4.05
CA ALA A 122 12.13 3.59 4.62
C ALA A 122 10.71 3.40 4.06
N VAL A 123 9.73 3.93 4.77
CA VAL A 123 8.33 3.93 4.35
C VAL A 123 7.80 5.36 4.41
N ILE A 124 7.14 5.77 3.33
CA ILE A 124 6.35 7.00 3.28
C ILE A 124 4.90 6.61 3.57
N HIS A 125 4.31 7.26 4.55
CA HIS A 125 2.90 7.14 4.86
C HIS A 125 2.16 8.40 4.42
N ILE A 126 1.02 8.21 3.76
CA ILE A 126 0.06 9.26 3.42
C ILE A 126 -1.31 8.73 3.87
N ASP A 127 -1.88 9.33 4.90
CA ASP A 127 -3.02 8.76 5.62
C ASP A 127 -4.24 8.59 4.70
N THR A 128 -4.63 9.66 4.01
CA THR A 128 -5.68 9.65 2.99
C THR A 128 -5.11 9.93 1.60
N THR A 129 -5.36 9.06 0.63
CA THR A 129 -4.90 9.22 -0.75
C THR A 129 -6.02 9.60 -1.73
N ARG A 130 -5.65 10.15 -2.89
CA ARG A 130 -6.56 10.39 -4.02
C ARG A 130 -6.09 9.60 -5.24
N ALA A 131 -7.06 9.08 -5.97
CA ALA A 131 -6.83 8.40 -7.23
C ALA A 131 -6.07 9.29 -8.24
N VAL A 132 -4.98 8.75 -8.80
CA VAL A 132 -4.25 9.41 -9.90
C VAL A 132 -5.18 9.59 -11.09
N GLU A 133 -5.24 10.81 -11.62
CA GLU A 133 -6.13 11.12 -12.73
C GLU A 133 -5.55 10.63 -14.06
N PRO A 134 -6.30 9.83 -14.84
CA PRO A 134 -5.86 9.41 -16.16
C PRO A 134 -5.87 10.60 -17.12
N LEU A 135 -4.93 10.59 -18.07
CA LEU A 135 -4.88 11.60 -19.14
C LEU A 135 -6.16 11.58 -20.00
N GLU A 136 -6.70 10.40 -20.25
CA GLU A 136 -8.00 10.20 -20.89
C GLU A 136 -9.00 9.67 -19.85
N ARG A 137 -9.95 10.52 -19.46
CA ARG A 137 -11.02 10.14 -18.53
C ARG A 137 -12.05 9.29 -19.27
N THR A 138 -12.19 8.04 -18.86
CA THR A 138 -13.27 7.15 -19.32
C THR A 138 -14.51 7.33 -18.44
N SER A 139 -15.69 6.97 -18.94
CA SER A 139 -16.93 7.05 -18.15
C SER A 139 -16.86 6.27 -16.83
N LEU A 140 -16.16 5.12 -16.82
CA LEU A 140 -15.94 4.30 -15.63
C LEU A 140 -15.07 4.98 -14.56
N TRP A 141 -14.11 5.81 -14.98
CA TRP A 141 -13.29 6.58 -14.04
C TRP A 141 -14.08 7.74 -13.43
N VAL A 142 -14.99 8.35 -14.22
CA VAL A 142 -15.86 9.44 -13.78
C VAL A 142 -17.01 8.93 -12.89
N GLU A 143 -17.61 7.78 -13.16
CA GLU A 143 -18.65 7.18 -12.30
C GLU A 143 -18.14 6.82 -10.89
N GLY A 144 -16.83 6.65 -10.73
CA GLY A 144 -16.18 6.51 -9.41
C GLY A 144 -16.13 7.81 -8.59
N GLU A 145 -16.53 8.95 -9.16
CA GLU A 145 -16.93 10.12 -8.38
C GLU A 145 -18.30 9.81 -7.78
N THR A 146 -18.39 9.70 -6.46
CA THR A 146 -19.70 9.80 -5.80
C THR A 146 -20.35 11.09 -6.32
N PRO A 147 -21.58 11.05 -6.88
CA PRO A 147 -22.17 12.26 -7.41
C PRO A 147 -22.20 13.29 -6.29
N GLU A 148 -21.48 14.40 -6.47
CA GLU A 148 -21.66 15.57 -5.65
C GLU A 148 -23.16 15.84 -5.66
N THR A 149 -23.80 15.67 -4.51
CA THR A 149 -25.24 15.81 -4.38
C THR A 149 -25.50 17.31 -4.50
N TYR A 150 -25.62 17.79 -5.74
CA TYR A 150 -26.08 19.14 -6.04
C TYR A 150 -27.43 19.31 -5.35
N PRO A 151 -27.59 20.23 -4.39
CA PRO A 151 -28.93 20.65 -4.03
C PRO A 151 -29.48 21.44 -5.21
N SER A 152 -30.50 20.87 -5.85
CA SER A 152 -31.37 21.62 -6.73
C SER A 152 -32.19 22.64 -5.91
N ALA A 153 -32.47 23.78 -6.54
CA ALA A 153 -33.21 24.98 -6.11
C ALA A 153 -32.35 26.04 -5.39
N PHE A 154 -32.29 27.31 -5.85
CA PHE A 154 -33.29 28.14 -6.53
C PHE A 154 -32.73 28.94 -7.72
#